data_AF-A0A8T4SWS0-F1
#
_entry.id   AF-A0A8T4SWS0-F1
#
_cell.length_a   1.000
_cell.length_b   1.000
_cell.length_c   1.000
_cell.angle_alpha   90.00
_cell.angle_beta   90.00
_cell.angle_gamma   90.00
#
_symmetry.space_group_name_H-M   'P 1'
#
loop_
_entity.id
_entity.type
_entity.pdbx_description
1 polymer ?
#
loop_
_entity_poly.entity_id
_entity_poly.type
_entity_poly.pdbx_seq_one_letter_code
_entity_poly.pdbx_strand_id
1 'polypeptide(L)'
;MVEFRTDYYSAMDRSPYGNAQVNPPEPIVPIKDIGMTVPERDPRTGAHIIQTTTSAIRSGAANIQIVMTTPSNSAIGGRAKAYGRDVRQALRELTEVNNVEIEGVEMPTSSISNLSGFDPQSGRISEEKRYDDLNEVREAIRFA
;
A
#
# COMPACT_ATOMS: atom_id res chain seq x y z
N MET A 1 57.72 0.19 40.40
CA MET A 1 56.69 -0.76 40.90
C MET A 1 55.37 -0.28 40.31
N VAL A 2 54.80 -1.02 39.37
CA VAL A 2 53.57 -0.62 38.65
C VAL A 2 52.42 -1.41 39.25
N GLU A 3 51.48 -0.73 39.91
CA GLU A 3 50.25 -1.35 40.41
C GLU A 3 49.24 -1.47 39.28
N PHE A 4 48.87 -2.70 38.92
CA PHE A 4 47.78 -2.97 37.99
C PHE A 4 46.46 -3.02 38.78
N ARG A 5 45.69 -1.94 38.70
CA ARG A 5 44.31 -1.88 39.22
C ARG A 5 43.35 -2.31 38.12
N THR A 6 43.13 -3.60 37.98
CA THR A 6 42.04 -4.12 37.15
C THR A 6 41.12 -4.92 38.06
N ASP A 7 39.95 -4.37 38.37
CA ASP A 7 38.93 -5.06 39.14
C ASP A 7 38.41 -6.26 38.32
N TYR A 8 38.52 -7.46 38.89
CA TYR A 8 38.02 -8.69 38.29
C TYR A 8 36.51 -8.79 38.51
N TYR A 9 35.73 -8.66 37.44
CA TYR A 9 34.28 -8.88 37.49
C TYR A 9 33.95 -10.35 37.22
N SER A 10 33.17 -10.98 38.11
CA SER A 10 32.62 -12.32 37.90
C SER A 10 31.28 -12.23 37.15
N ALA A 11 30.92 -13.27 36.39
CA ALA A 11 29.65 -13.34 35.67
C ALA A 11 28.41 -13.36 36.60
N MET A 12 28.61 -13.50 37.92
CA MET A 12 27.59 -13.45 38.95
C MET A 12 27.55 -12.11 39.70
N ASP A 13 28.49 -11.19 39.43
CA ASP A 13 28.45 -9.86 40.03
C ASP A 13 27.28 -9.06 39.47
N ARG A 14 26.55 -8.38 40.35
CA ARG A 14 25.54 -7.40 39.94
C ARG A 14 26.24 -6.33 39.11
N SER A 15 25.93 -6.29 37.82
CA SER A 15 26.39 -5.27 36.89
C SER A 15 26.29 -3.87 37.55
N PRO A 16 27.38 -3.09 37.61
CA PRO A 16 27.34 -1.70 38.10
C PRO A 16 26.45 -0.82 37.22
N TYR A 17 26.17 -1.26 36.00
CA TYR A 17 25.08 -0.75 35.17
C TYR A 17 23.79 -1.41 35.66
N GLY A 18 23.15 -0.77 36.63
CA GLY A 18 21.81 -1.15 37.07
C GLY A 18 20.90 -1.31 35.86
N ASN A 19 20.00 -2.32 35.93
CA ASN A 19 19.02 -2.66 34.91
C ASN A 19 18.64 -1.43 34.09
N ALA A 20 19.21 -1.30 32.88
CA ALA A 20 18.81 -0.25 31.98
C ALA A 20 17.30 -0.36 31.87
N GLN A 21 16.58 0.66 32.33
CA GLN A 21 15.14 0.73 32.10
C GLN A 21 15.00 0.75 30.59
N VAL A 22 14.71 -0.42 30.02
CA VAL A 22 14.26 -0.55 28.65
C VAL A 22 12.91 0.14 28.66
N ASN A 23 12.92 1.45 28.37
CA ASN A 23 11.69 2.14 28.06
C ASN A 23 11.01 1.28 26.98
N PRO A 24 9.77 0.82 27.20
CA PRO A 24 9.10 0.04 26.19
C PRO A 24 9.16 0.84 24.89
N PRO A 25 9.56 0.21 23.77
CA PRO A 25 9.52 0.90 22.49
C PRO A 25 8.13 1.51 22.32
N GLU A 26 8.07 2.69 21.70
CA GLU A 26 6.82 3.41 21.43
C GLU A 26 5.70 2.44 21.03
N PRO A 27 4.44 2.69 21.44
CA PRO A 27 3.37 1.75 21.20
C PRO A 27 3.30 1.41 19.71
N ILE A 28 3.40 0.12 19.40
CA ILE A 28 3.30 -0.40 18.04
C ILE A 28 1.92 -0.01 17.52
N VAL A 29 1.87 0.93 16.58
CA VAL A 29 0.62 1.30 15.91
C VAL A 29 0.14 0.04 15.15
N PRO A 30 -1.04 -0.50 15.49
CA PRO A 30 -1.49 -1.74 14.90
C PRO A 30 -1.93 -1.49 13.44
N ILE A 31 -1.80 -2.51 12.59
CA ILE A 31 -2.11 -2.41 11.16
C ILE A 31 -3.56 -1.99 10.88
N LYS A 32 -4.48 -2.29 11.81
CA LYS A 32 -5.86 -1.79 11.75
C LYS A 32 -5.97 -0.27 11.75
N ASP A 33 -5.02 0.45 12.37
CA ASP A 33 -5.06 1.91 12.52
C ASP A 33 -4.23 2.61 11.42
N ILE A 34 -3.34 1.88 10.73
CA ILE A 34 -2.52 2.39 9.61
C ILE A 34 -3.19 2.10 8.26
N GLY A 35 -3.79 0.93 8.13
CA GLY A 35 -4.27 0.38 6.87
C GLY A 35 -3.21 -0.35 6.07
N MET A 36 -3.59 -0.81 4.88
CA MET A 36 -2.73 -1.55 3.98
C MET A 36 -3.02 -1.22 2.52
N THR A 37 -1.95 -0.99 1.77
CA THR A 37 -2.00 -0.82 0.32
C THR A 37 -1.96 -2.19 -0.36
N VAL A 38 -2.95 -2.48 -1.21
CA VAL A 38 -3.05 -3.75 -1.94
C VAL A 38 -2.97 -3.51 -3.44
N PRO A 39 -2.17 -4.28 -4.19
CA PRO A 39 -2.19 -4.18 -5.63
C PRO A 39 -3.47 -4.81 -6.18
N GLU A 40 -3.97 -4.23 -7.25
CA GLU A 40 -5.03 -4.76 -8.10
C GLU A 40 -4.73 -6.20 -8.54
N ARG A 41 -3.49 -6.45 -8.93
CA ARG A 41 -2.98 -7.76 -9.29
C ARG A 41 -1.59 -7.92 -8.70
N ASP A 42 -1.38 -8.98 -7.94
CA ASP A 42 -0.05 -9.27 -7.41
C ASP A 42 0.86 -9.77 -8.54
N PRO A 43 1.95 -9.08 -8.87
CA PRO A 43 2.87 -9.49 -9.94
C PRO A 43 3.63 -10.79 -9.62
N ARG A 44 3.73 -11.19 -8.33
CA ARG A 44 4.45 -12.39 -7.91
C ARG A 44 3.57 -13.63 -7.91
N THR A 45 2.38 -13.52 -7.33
CA THR A 45 1.47 -14.66 -7.16
C THR A 45 0.41 -14.75 -8.26
N GLY A 46 0.20 -13.67 -9.02
CA GLY A 46 -0.89 -13.57 -9.98
C GLY A 46 -2.27 -13.37 -9.34
N ALA A 47 -2.33 -13.20 -8.02
CA ALA A 47 -3.58 -13.01 -7.29
C ALA A 47 -4.34 -11.78 -7.78
N HIS A 48 -5.66 -11.91 -7.90
CA HIS A 48 -6.56 -10.83 -8.33
C HIS A 48 -7.05 -9.97 -7.15
N ILE A 49 -7.63 -8.81 -7.44
CA ILE A 49 -8.07 -7.80 -6.46
C ILE A 49 -8.86 -8.36 -5.26
N ILE A 50 -9.79 -9.29 -5.48
CA ILE A 50 -10.56 -9.90 -4.38
C ILE A 50 -9.63 -10.70 -3.44
N GLN A 51 -8.66 -11.42 -4.00
CA GLN A 51 -7.72 -12.24 -3.25
C GLN A 51 -6.69 -11.39 -2.50
N THR A 52 -6.20 -10.31 -3.12
CA THR A 52 -5.26 -9.37 -2.47
C THR A 52 -5.96 -8.62 -1.34
N THR A 53 -7.18 -8.13 -1.56
CA THR A 53 -8.01 -7.52 -0.51
C THR A 53 -8.32 -8.51 0.61
N THR A 54 -8.72 -9.75 0.30
CA THR A 54 -8.99 -10.79 1.31
C THR A 54 -7.74 -11.09 2.15
N SER A 55 -6.56 -11.09 1.51
CA SER A 55 -5.29 -11.32 2.21
C SER A 55 -4.95 -10.18 3.17
N ALA A 56 -5.23 -8.93 2.79
CA ALA A 56 -5.05 -7.76 3.66
C ALA A 56 -6.04 -7.75 4.84
N ILE A 57 -7.28 -8.17 4.61
CA ILE A 57 -8.25 -8.34 5.70
C ILE A 57 -7.74 -9.39 6.69
N ARG A 58 -7.23 -10.53 6.18
CA ARG A 58 -6.66 -11.59 7.03
C ARG A 58 -5.38 -11.18 7.76
N SER A 59 -4.62 -10.23 7.24
CA SER A 59 -3.46 -9.66 7.95
C SER A 59 -3.86 -8.65 9.03
N GLY A 60 -5.15 -8.28 9.11
CA GLY A 60 -5.72 -7.41 10.13
C GLY A 60 -5.90 -5.95 9.71
N ALA A 61 -5.77 -5.63 8.42
CA ALA A 61 -6.01 -4.28 7.92
C ALA A 61 -7.50 -3.92 8.02
N ALA A 62 -7.81 -2.76 8.61
CA ALA A 62 -9.17 -2.20 8.64
C ALA A 62 -9.41 -1.18 7.52
N ASN A 63 -8.33 -0.54 7.06
CA ASN A 63 -8.36 0.46 5.99
C ASN A 63 -7.53 -0.03 4.82
N ILE A 64 -8.07 0.01 3.60
CA ILE A 64 -7.43 -0.55 2.41
C ILE A 64 -7.34 0.50 1.30
N GLN A 65 -6.13 0.68 0.77
CA GLN A 65 -5.87 1.48 -0.43
C GLN A 65 -5.62 0.51 -1.59
N ILE A 66 -6.39 0.61 -2.67
CA ILE A 66 -6.20 -0.25 -3.84
C ILE A 66 -5.29 0.43 -4.86
N VAL A 67 -4.20 -0.21 -5.27
CA VAL A 67 -3.29 0.31 -6.29
C VAL A 67 -3.57 -0.32 -7.63
N MET A 68 -3.99 0.50 -8.58
CA MET A 68 -4.13 0.10 -9.98
C MET A 68 -2.74 0.00 -10.59
N THR A 69 -2.34 -1.22 -10.96
CA THR A 69 -1.01 -1.49 -11.53
C THR A 69 -1.02 -1.57 -13.04
N THR A 70 -2.20 -1.69 -13.64
CA THR A 70 -2.37 -1.93 -15.08
C THR A 70 -2.50 -0.61 -15.84
N PRO A 71 -1.57 -0.24 -16.74
CA PRO A 71 -1.64 1.03 -17.48
C PRO A 71 -2.83 1.09 -18.46
N SER A 72 -3.30 2.30 -18.79
CA SER A 72 -4.48 2.61 -19.62
C SER A 72 -4.43 2.23 -21.10
N ASN A 73 -3.28 1.79 -21.61
CA ASN A 73 -3.11 1.28 -22.97
C ASN A 73 -2.92 -0.25 -23.05
N SER A 74 -2.77 -0.95 -21.93
CA SER A 74 -2.72 -2.42 -21.87
C SER A 74 -3.97 -3.09 -22.44
N ALA A 75 -3.78 -4.08 -23.32
CA ALA A 75 -4.87 -4.94 -23.82
C ALA A 75 -5.26 -6.05 -22.82
N ILE A 76 -4.43 -6.27 -21.81
CA ILE A 76 -4.63 -7.31 -20.79
C ILE A 76 -5.49 -6.72 -19.67
N GLY A 77 -6.55 -7.44 -19.32
CA GLY A 77 -7.52 -7.08 -18.28
C GLY A 77 -6.89 -6.55 -16.99
N GLY A 78 -7.62 -5.64 -16.36
CA GLY A 78 -7.19 -4.78 -15.27
C GLY A 78 -7.69 -3.35 -15.53
N ARG A 79 -7.61 -2.47 -14.52
CA ARG A 79 -8.20 -1.13 -14.35
C ARG A 79 -9.57 -1.09 -13.69
N ALA A 80 -9.83 0.06 -13.09
CA ALA A 80 -11.14 0.54 -12.63
C ALA A 80 -12.31 0.26 -13.61
N LYS A 81 -12.10 0.47 -14.92
CA LYS A 81 -13.11 0.25 -15.96
C LYS A 81 -13.34 -1.23 -16.30
N ALA A 82 -12.31 -2.08 -16.19
CA ALA A 82 -12.43 -3.49 -16.54
C ALA A 82 -13.17 -4.29 -15.45
N TYR A 83 -13.21 -3.77 -14.23
CA TYR A 83 -14.01 -4.35 -13.16
C TYR A 83 -15.49 -4.08 -13.37
N GLY A 84 -16.17 -5.12 -13.87
CA GLY A 84 -17.61 -5.17 -14.01
C GLY A 84 -18.34 -5.11 -12.66
N ARG A 85 -19.66 -5.00 -12.74
CA ARG A 85 -20.57 -4.91 -11.58
C ARG A 85 -20.32 -6.00 -10.55
N ASP A 86 -20.08 -7.23 -11.00
CA ASP A 86 -19.97 -8.40 -10.11
C ASP A 86 -18.74 -8.33 -9.21
N VAL A 87 -17.59 -7.88 -9.74
CA VAL A 87 -16.36 -7.74 -8.93
C VAL A 87 -16.50 -6.63 -7.91
N ARG A 88 -17.15 -5.52 -8.29
CA ARG A 88 -17.41 -4.40 -7.38
C ARG A 88 -18.38 -4.78 -6.27
N GLN A 89 -19.43 -5.53 -6.62
CA GLN A 89 -20.39 -6.07 -5.66
C GLN A 89 -19.69 -7.04 -4.69
N ALA A 90 -18.85 -7.93 -5.19
CA ALA A 90 -18.07 -8.85 -4.36
C ALA A 90 -17.09 -8.13 -3.42
N LEU A 91 -16.41 -7.08 -3.89
CA LEU A 91 -15.57 -6.24 -3.04
C LEU A 91 -16.38 -5.55 -1.94
N ARG A 92 -17.54 -4.99 -2.28
CA ARG A 92 -18.44 -4.36 -1.33
C ARG A 92 -18.94 -5.32 -0.25
N GLU A 93 -19.37 -6.51 -0.65
CA GLU A 93 -19.82 -7.55 0.28
C GLU A 93 -18.67 -8.00 1.19
N LEU A 94 -17.47 -8.17 0.63
CA LEU A 94 -16.29 -8.54 1.39
C LEU A 94 -15.93 -7.48 2.45
N THR A 95 -15.98 -6.20 2.09
CA THR A 95 -15.70 -5.10 3.03
C THR A 95 -16.77 -4.95 4.10
N GLU A 96 -18.06 -5.07 3.72
CA GLU A 96 -19.20 -4.95 4.65
C GLU A 96 -19.20 -6.08 5.69
N VAL A 97 -18.92 -7.32 5.27
CA VAL A 97 -18.87 -8.49 6.19
C VAL A 97 -17.73 -8.38 7.21
N ASN A 98 -16.60 -7.80 6.80
CA ASN A 98 -15.40 -7.72 7.65
C ASN A 98 -15.26 -6.38 8.38
N ASN A 99 -16.18 -5.44 8.18
CA ASN A 99 -16.14 -4.09 8.73
C ASN A 99 -14.82 -3.35 8.40
N VAL A 100 -14.45 -3.41 7.12
CA VAL A 100 -13.22 -2.86 6.54
C VAL A 100 -13.61 -1.77 5.56
N GLU A 101 -12.85 -0.68 5.49
CA GLU A 101 -13.10 0.43 4.58
C GLU A 101 -12.06 0.45 3.45
N ILE A 102 -12.53 0.68 2.22
CA ILE A 102 -11.64 1.03 1.11
C ILE A 102 -11.53 2.55 1.10
N GLU A 103 -10.40 3.08 1.58
CA GLU A 103 -10.18 4.53 1.71
C GLU A 103 -9.96 5.21 0.36
N GLY A 104 -9.41 4.47 -0.61
CA GLY A 104 -9.07 5.08 -1.88
C GLY A 104 -8.50 4.12 -2.91
N VAL A 105 -8.37 4.67 -4.11
CA VAL A 105 -7.80 4.00 -5.27
C VAL A 105 -6.63 4.85 -5.78
N GLU A 106 -5.45 4.25 -5.83
CA GLU A 106 -4.26 4.83 -6.41
C GLU A 106 -4.16 4.46 -7.88
N MET A 107 -3.91 5.45 -8.72
CA MET A 107 -3.81 5.29 -10.17
C MET A 107 -2.38 4.95 -10.61
N PRO A 108 -2.21 4.23 -11.74
CA PRO A 108 -0.88 3.88 -12.20
C PRO A 108 -0.15 5.14 -12.67
N THR A 109 1.01 5.42 -12.08
CA THR A 109 1.90 6.50 -12.51
C THR A 109 2.57 6.23 -13.86
N SER A 110 2.48 4.98 -14.34
CA SER A 110 2.99 4.54 -15.65
C SER A 110 2.10 4.97 -16.82
N SER A 111 0.79 5.14 -16.60
CA SER A 111 -0.13 5.70 -17.62
C SER A 111 -0.36 7.19 -17.44
N ILE A 112 -0.61 7.63 -16.19
CA ILE A 112 -0.90 9.02 -15.89
C ILE A 112 0.34 9.70 -15.33
N SER A 113 1.01 10.50 -16.15
CA SER A 113 2.15 11.31 -15.71
C SER A 113 1.71 12.63 -15.06
N ASN A 114 0.66 13.27 -15.59
CA ASN A 114 0.07 14.52 -15.10
C ASN A 114 -1.28 14.76 -15.80
N LEU A 115 -2.02 15.78 -15.36
CA LEU A 115 -3.32 16.16 -15.96
C LEU A 115 -3.22 17.38 -16.89
N SER A 116 -2.02 17.88 -17.15
CA SER A 116 -1.81 19.06 -18.00
C SER A 116 -1.73 18.72 -19.50
N GLY A 117 -1.63 17.43 -19.83
CA GLY A 117 -1.37 16.97 -21.20
C GLY A 117 0.10 17.08 -21.61
N PHE A 118 0.98 17.51 -20.70
CA PHE A 118 2.41 17.56 -20.94
C PHE A 118 2.98 16.14 -21.01
N ASP A 119 3.66 15.82 -22.09
CA ASP A 119 4.43 14.60 -22.22
C ASP A 119 5.92 14.89 -21.96
N PRO A 120 6.49 14.38 -20.84
CA PRO A 120 7.89 14.58 -20.49
C PRO A 120 8.88 14.03 -21.53
N GLN A 121 8.48 13.03 -22.33
CA GLN A 121 9.38 12.41 -23.31
C GLN A 121 9.52 13.24 -24.58
N SER A 122 8.41 13.77 -25.09
CA SER A 122 8.42 14.63 -26.29
C SER A 122 8.58 16.12 -25.99
N GLY A 123 8.42 16.53 -24.73
CA GLY A 123 8.46 17.93 -24.29
C GLY A 123 7.29 18.77 -24.83
N ARG A 124 6.21 18.13 -25.27
CA ARG A 124 5.06 18.77 -25.91
C ARG A 124 3.81 18.63 -25.05
N ILE A 125 2.90 19.58 -25.21
CA ILE A 125 1.55 19.49 -24.65
C ILE A 125 0.63 18.91 -25.72
N SER A 126 -0.09 17.85 -25.39
CA SER A 126 -1.09 17.21 -26.25
C SER A 126 -2.46 17.24 -25.60
N GLU A 127 -3.43 17.77 -26.34
CA GLU A 127 -4.84 17.79 -25.97
C GLU A 127 -5.46 16.40 -25.90
N GLU A 128 -5.07 15.52 -26.84
CA GLU A 128 -5.50 14.13 -26.86
C GLU A 128 -5.01 13.40 -25.60
N LYS A 129 -3.74 13.55 -25.25
CA LYS A 129 -3.18 12.99 -24.01
C LYS A 129 -3.92 13.50 -22.77
N ARG A 130 -4.20 14.81 -22.71
CA ARG A 130 -4.95 15.40 -21.60
C ARG A 130 -6.33 14.77 -21.47
N TYR A 131 -7.02 14.58 -22.59
CA TYR A 131 -8.34 13.96 -22.61
C TYR A 131 -8.31 12.52 -22.09
N ASP A 132 -7.33 11.73 -22.54
CA ASP A 132 -7.17 10.34 -22.13
C ASP A 132 -6.85 10.21 -20.63
N ASP A 133 -5.88 10.99 -20.15
CA ASP A 133 -5.48 11.01 -18.74
C ASP A 133 -6.66 11.43 -17.83
N LEU A 134 -7.45 12.44 -18.24
CA LEU A 134 -8.66 12.86 -17.51
C LEU A 134 -9.77 11.81 -17.55
N ASN A 135 -9.92 11.12 -18.67
CA ASN A 135 -10.91 10.06 -18.80
C ASN A 135 -10.55 8.86 -17.90
N GLU A 136 -9.27 8.54 -17.78
CA GLU A 136 -8.78 7.51 -16.87
C GLU A 136 -9.12 7.84 -15.40
N VAL A 137 -8.89 9.09 -14.98
CA VAL A 137 -9.31 9.57 -13.65
C VAL A 137 -10.82 9.48 -13.46
N ARG A 138 -11.61 9.87 -14.47
CA ARG A 138 -13.08 9.79 -14.39
C ARG A 138 -13.56 8.35 -14.20
N GLU A 139 -12.95 7.40 -14.88
CA GLU A 139 -13.28 5.99 -14.75
C GLU A 139 -12.87 5.43 -13.37
N ALA A 140 -11.78 5.92 -12.80
CA ALA A 140 -11.38 5.60 -11.42
C ALA A 140 -12.35 6.13 -10.37
N ILE A 141 -12.82 7.37 -10.52
CA ILE A 141 -13.83 7.97 -9.65
C ILE A 141 -15.16 7.20 -9.74
N ARG A 142 -15.50 6.67 -10.91
CA ARG A 142 -16.68 5.81 -11.06
C ARG A 142 -16.49 4.45 -10.39
N PHE A 143 -15.26 4.00 -10.18
CA PHE A 143 -14.93 2.73 -9.53
C PHE A 143 -14.95 2.82 -8.02
N ALA A 144 -14.35 3.88 -7.46
CA ALA A 144 -14.47 4.23 -6.05
C ALA A 144 -15.95 4.46 -5.67
#